data_AF-A0AAT9WC39-F1
#
_entry.id   AF-A0AAT9WC39-F1
#
_cell.length_a   1.000
_cell.length_b   1.000
_cell.length_c   1.000
_cell.angle_alpha   90.00
_cell.angle_beta   90.00
_cell.angle_gamma   90.00
#
_symmetry.space_group_name_H-M   'P 1'
#
loop_
_entity.id
_entity.type
_entity.pdbx_description
1 polymer ?
#
loop_
_entity_poly.entity_id
_entity_poly.type
_entity_poly.pdbx_seq_one_letter_code
_entity_poly.pdbx_strand_id
1 'polypeptide(L)'
;MTDRLNQPVARFVLLTILALAFVGAHAQELNADIYGKWKITAFIGGAAVGSRSQSQVEKIIGKFAVISAERFEFNGRTCMHPSYQRSREETVSHFDRDWRTDVSDIPFPNPVTIIETGCDLLYPIRKDHLMIADDGDFFEAVRIKTTSKKTVTRRRAMVTNRVGTPTGA
;
A
#
# COMPACT_ATOMS: atom_id res chain seq x y z
N MET A 1 12.26 77.26 -6.76
CA MET A 1 11.15 76.54 -6.10
C MET A 1 11.21 75.10 -6.58
N THR A 2 11.92 74.24 -5.83
CA THR A 2 11.32 73.09 -5.10
C THR A 2 10.74 72.05 -6.06
N ASP A 3 11.45 71.01 -6.46
CA ASP A 3 11.89 69.84 -5.70
C ASP A 3 10.72 68.87 -5.36
N ARG A 4 10.96 67.59 -5.63
CA ARG A 4 10.23 66.36 -5.23
C ARG A 4 8.96 65.95 -6.00
N LEU A 5 9.03 64.73 -6.53
CA LEU A 5 8.18 63.55 -6.21
C LEU A 5 8.69 62.38 -7.07
N ASN A 6 9.76 61.68 -6.65
CA ASN A 6 9.76 60.57 -5.70
C ASN A 6 9.00 59.33 -6.21
N GLN A 7 9.74 58.42 -6.86
CA GLN A 7 9.39 57.01 -7.05
C GLN A 7 9.03 56.37 -5.70
N PRO A 8 8.09 55.41 -5.66
CA PRO A 8 8.54 54.03 -5.51
C PRO A 8 7.58 53.02 -6.16
N VAL A 9 7.63 52.86 -7.49
CA VAL A 9 6.90 51.75 -8.17
C VAL A 9 7.62 50.40 -7.98
N ALA A 10 8.85 50.40 -7.44
CA ALA A 10 9.73 49.24 -7.38
C ALA A 10 9.75 48.50 -6.02
N ARG A 11 8.59 48.31 -5.38
CA ARG A 11 8.52 47.52 -4.11
C ARG A 11 7.34 46.53 -4.01
N PHE A 12 6.67 46.19 -5.11
CA PHE A 12 5.53 45.26 -5.09
C PHE A 12 5.70 44.00 -5.96
N VAL A 13 6.94 43.62 -6.33
CA VAL A 13 7.18 42.46 -7.23
C VAL A 13 7.82 41.26 -6.51
N LEU A 14 8.16 41.34 -5.22
CA LEU A 14 9.00 40.31 -4.57
C LEU A 14 8.30 39.43 -3.50
N LEU A 15 6.98 39.27 -3.51
CA LEU A 15 6.24 38.50 -2.49
C LEU A 15 5.23 37.46 -3.05
N THR A 16 5.31 37.07 -4.32
CA THR A 16 4.37 36.13 -4.96
C THR A 16 5.03 34.88 -5.55
N ILE A 17 6.24 34.48 -5.12
CA ILE A 17 6.89 33.25 -5.59
C ILE A 17 6.94 32.13 -4.53
N LEU A 18 6.63 32.42 -3.25
CA LEU A 18 6.79 31.44 -2.16
C LEU A 18 5.53 30.62 -1.80
N ALA A 19 4.45 30.66 -2.61
CA ALA A 19 3.19 29.99 -2.28
C ALA A 19 2.93 28.68 -3.05
N LEU A 20 3.74 28.30 -4.04
CA LEU A 20 3.49 27.11 -4.87
C LEU A 20 4.24 25.83 -4.46
N ALA A 21 5.03 25.84 -3.38
CA ALA A 21 5.88 24.69 -3.03
C ALA A 21 5.20 23.57 -2.23
N PHE A 22 3.92 23.68 -1.84
CA PHE A 22 3.32 22.77 -0.84
C PHE A 22 2.16 21.88 -1.30
N VAL A 23 1.91 21.71 -2.61
CA VAL A 23 0.73 20.96 -3.10
C VAL A 23 0.99 19.44 -3.28
N GLY A 24 2.19 18.92 -2.99
CA GLY A 24 2.60 17.58 -3.42
C GLY A 24 2.31 16.36 -2.52
N ALA A 25 1.80 16.51 -1.29
CA ALA A 25 1.89 15.42 -0.29
C ALA A 25 0.59 14.63 0.02
N HIS A 26 -0.58 15.04 -0.49
CA HIS A 26 -1.86 14.51 0.01
C HIS A 26 -2.37 13.21 -0.64
N ALA A 27 -1.77 12.74 -1.74
CA ALA A 27 -2.20 11.49 -2.40
C ALA A 27 -1.68 10.22 -1.72
N GLN A 28 -0.59 10.31 -0.95
CA GLN A 28 0.05 9.14 -0.34
C GLN A 28 -0.73 8.60 0.87
N GLU A 29 -1.59 9.43 1.48
CA GLU A 29 -2.34 9.08 2.68
C GLU A 29 -3.57 8.21 2.39
N LEU A 30 -4.29 8.47 1.28
CA LEU A 30 -5.57 7.82 0.99
C LEU A 30 -5.46 6.30 0.84
N ASN A 31 -4.35 5.81 0.27
CA ASN A 31 -4.14 4.40 -0.05
C ASN A 31 -3.16 3.68 0.89
N ALA A 32 -2.79 4.30 2.01
CA ALA A 32 -1.86 3.71 2.97
C ALA A 32 -2.37 2.36 3.54
N ASP A 33 -3.69 2.18 3.60
CA ASP A 33 -4.37 0.97 4.05
C ASP A 33 -4.25 -0.22 3.08
N ILE A 34 -3.90 0.02 1.81
CA ILE A 34 -3.70 -1.04 0.80
C ILE A 34 -2.24 -1.19 0.33
N TYR A 35 -1.43 -0.12 0.41
CA TYR A 35 -0.04 -0.19 -0.04
C TYR A 35 0.81 -1.13 0.81
N GLY A 36 1.58 -2.01 0.17
CA GLY A 36 2.48 -2.94 0.83
C GLY A 36 2.63 -4.26 0.09
N LYS A 37 3.22 -5.24 0.79
CA LYS A 37 3.29 -6.63 0.35
C LYS A 37 2.25 -7.47 1.07
N TRP A 38 1.57 -8.30 0.32
CA TRP A 38 0.46 -9.13 0.81
C TRP A 38 0.71 -10.57 0.40
N LYS A 39 0.53 -11.50 1.33
CA LYS A 39 0.66 -12.94 1.05
C LYS A 39 -0.72 -13.53 0.85
N ILE A 40 -0.91 -14.29 -0.22
CA ILE A 40 -2.16 -15.01 -0.46
C ILE A 40 -2.23 -16.19 0.49
N THR A 41 -3.29 -16.26 1.28
CA THR A 41 -3.46 -17.27 2.33
C THR A 41 -4.57 -18.27 2.04
N ALA A 42 -5.61 -17.86 1.32
CA ALA A 42 -6.75 -18.71 1.04
C ALA A 42 -7.42 -18.35 -0.29
N PHE A 43 -8.06 -19.36 -0.88
CA PHE A 43 -9.10 -19.17 -1.89
C PHE A 43 -10.43 -19.08 -1.16
N ILE A 44 -11.15 -17.98 -1.35
CA ILE A 44 -12.42 -17.72 -0.66
C ILE A 44 -13.58 -18.31 -1.46
N GLY A 45 -13.46 -18.29 -2.78
CA GLY A 45 -14.48 -18.77 -3.70
C GLY A 45 -14.31 -18.10 -5.05
N GLY A 46 -15.28 -18.30 -5.93
CA GLY A 46 -15.32 -17.60 -7.21
C GLY A 46 -16.74 -17.19 -7.53
N ALA A 47 -16.85 -16.11 -8.29
CA ALA A 47 -18.06 -15.78 -9.02
C ALA A 47 -18.46 -16.94 -9.93
N ALA A 48 -19.72 -16.94 -10.39
CA ALA A 48 -20.21 -17.93 -11.34
C ALA A 48 -19.39 -18.03 -12.65
N VAL A 49 -18.52 -17.06 -12.90
CA VAL A 49 -17.66 -16.93 -14.09
C VAL A 49 -16.19 -17.31 -13.84
N GLY A 50 -15.81 -17.77 -12.64
CA GLY A 50 -14.45 -18.18 -12.34
C GLY A 50 -13.96 -19.25 -13.32
N SER A 51 -12.88 -18.95 -14.05
CA SER A 51 -12.44 -19.75 -15.20
C SER A 51 -11.38 -20.81 -14.82
N ARG A 52 -10.80 -20.70 -13.63
CA ARG A 52 -9.63 -21.47 -13.23
C ARG A 52 -10.01 -22.82 -12.63
N SER A 53 -9.24 -23.85 -13.00
CA SER A 53 -9.28 -25.13 -12.32
C SER A 53 -8.70 -25.02 -10.91
N GLN A 54 -9.11 -25.94 -10.02
CA GLN A 54 -8.59 -26.00 -8.65
C GLN A 54 -7.06 -26.01 -8.58
N SER A 55 -6.39 -26.76 -9.47
CA SER A 55 -4.92 -26.82 -9.50
C SER A 55 -4.26 -25.48 -9.87
N GLN A 56 -4.95 -24.61 -10.62
CA GLN A 56 -4.45 -23.27 -10.94
C GLN A 56 -4.63 -22.33 -9.74
N VAL A 57 -5.76 -22.45 -9.04
CA VAL A 57 -6.05 -21.72 -7.79
C VAL A 57 -5.03 -22.07 -6.70
N GLU A 58 -4.73 -23.35 -6.49
CA GLU A 58 -3.78 -23.80 -5.48
C GLU A 58 -2.36 -23.24 -5.70
N LYS A 59 -1.95 -23.04 -6.96
CA LYS A 59 -0.66 -22.43 -7.30
C LYS A 59 -0.58 -20.94 -6.93
N ILE A 60 -1.69 -20.29 -6.62
CA ILE A 60 -1.74 -18.87 -6.23
C ILE A 60 -1.54 -18.74 -4.72
N ILE A 61 -2.00 -19.72 -3.94
CA ILE A 61 -1.84 -19.73 -2.48
C ILE A 61 -0.34 -19.71 -2.13
N GLY A 62 0.02 -18.83 -1.19
CA GLY A 62 1.40 -18.61 -0.76
C GLY A 62 2.21 -17.63 -1.60
N LYS A 63 1.73 -17.23 -2.79
CA LYS A 63 2.34 -16.14 -3.58
C LYS A 63 2.13 -14.78 -2.90
N PHE A 64 2.78 -13.77 -3.45
CA PHE A 64 2.66 -12.39 -2.99
C PHE A 64 1.97 -11.50 -4.02
N ALA A 65 1.18 -10.56 -3.52
CA ALA A 65 0.80 -9.35 -4.25
C ALA A 65 1.62 -8.16 -3.74
N VAL A 66 1.97 -7.25 -4.65
CA VAL A 66 2.65 -5.99 -4.32
C VAL A 66 1.77 -4.83 -4.77
N ILE A 67 1.44 -3.94 -3.85
CA ILE A 67 0.53 -2.81 -4.08
C ILE A 67 1.28 -1.54 -3.70
N SER A 68 1.38 -0.59 -4.62
CA SER A 68 2.10 0.67 -4.45
C SER A 68 1.56 1.72 -5.41
N ALA A 69 1.84 3.01 -5.16
CA ALA A 69 1.42 4.08 -6.06
C ALA A 69 1.81 3.85 -7.53
N GLU A 70 2.98 3.24 -7.77
CA GLU A 70 3.52 3.06 -9.11
C GLU A 70 3.10 1.76 -9.80
N ARG A 71 2.77 0.73 -9.01
CA ARG A 71 2.43 -0.57 -9.56
C ARG A 71 1.57 -1.44 -8.65
N PHE A 72 0.75 -2.24 -9.31
CA PHE A 72 0.08 -3.40 -8.76
C PHE A 72 0.63 -4.66 -9.43
N GLU A 73 1.10 -5.63 -8.65
CA GLU A 73 1.63 -6.90 -9.14
C GLU A 73 0.91 -8.05 -8.44
N PHE A 74 0.28 -8.93 -9.23
CA PHE A 74 -0.41 -10.10 -8.72
C PHE A 74 -0.42 -11.20 -9.77
N ASN A 75 -0.15 -12.44 -9.34
CA ASN A 75 -0.23 -13.65 -10.17
C ASN A 75 0.50 -13.56 -11.53
N GLY A 76 1.66 -12.92 -11.56
CA GLY A 76 2.46 -12.75 -12.79
C GLY A 76 1.98 -11.63 -13.73
N ARG A 77 0.91 -10.92 -13.39
CA ARG A 77 0.50 -9.68 -14.05
C ARG A 77 1.04 -8.48 -13.29
N THR A 78 1.42 -7.44 -14.04
CA THR A 78 1.88 -6.17 -13.48
C THR A 78 1.19 -5.03 -14.18
N CYS A 79 0.61 -4.13 -13.40
CA CYS A 79 -0.11 -2.96 -13.86
C CYS A 79 0.60 -1.72 -13.35
N MET A 80 1.06 -0.90 -14.29
CA MET A 80 1.79 0.33 -14.01
C MET A 80 0.82 1.49 -13.85
N HIS A 81 1.13 2.39 -12.92
CA HIS A 81 0.31 3.57 -12.58
C HIS A 81 -1.17 3.24 -12.28
N PRO A 82 -1.45 2.30 -11.35
CA PRO A 82 -2.81 1.94 -10.96
C PRO A 82 -3.57 3.15 -10.40
N SER A 83 -4.86 3.26 -10.75
CA SER A 83 -5.70 4.41 -10.37
C SER A 83 -6.18 4.36 -8.92
N TYR A 84 -6.40 3.15 -8.38
CA TYR A 84 -6.95 2.91 -7.04
C TYR A 84 -8.23 3.71 -6.76
N GLN A 85 -9.12 3.79 -7.75
CA GLN A 85 -10.41 4.48 -7.58
C GLN A 85 -11.24 3.72 -6.54
N ARG A 86 -11.90 4.47 -5.65
CA ARG A 86 -12.69 3.91 -4.55
C ARG A 86 -14.17 4.22 -4.73
N SER A 87 -15.00 3.20 -4.60
CA SER A 87 -16.44 3.34 -4.47
C SER A 87 -16.93 2.55 -3.24
N ARG A 88 -18.17 2.79 -2.84
CA ARG A 88 -18.81 2.07 -1.74
C ARG A 88 -20.20 1.65 -2.15
N GLU A 89 -20.54 0.41 -1.85
CA GLU A 89 -21.82 -0.18 -2.20
C GLU A 89 -22.34 -1.06 -1.07
N GLU A 90 -23.65 -1.29 -1.06
CA GLU A 90 -24.25 -2.29 -0.17
C GLU A 90 -23.69 -3.66 -0.53
N THR A 91 -23.14 -4.36 0.47
CA THR A 91 -22.29 -5.53 0.27
C THR A 91 -23.03 -6.66 -0.43
N VAL A 92 -24.19 -7.07 0.10
CA VAL A 92 -24.91 -8.24 -0.43
C VAL A 92 -25.37 -7.97 -1.85
N SER A 93 -25.92 -6.78 -2.10
CA SER A 93 -26.40 -6.34 -3.41
C SER A 93 -25.27 -6.25 -4.44
N HIS A 94 -24.10 -5.74 -4.08
CA HIS A 94 -22.95 -5.67 -5.00
C HIS A 94 -22.52 -7.07 -5.44
N PHE A 95 -22.32 -7.99 -4.49
CA PHE A 95 -21.83 -9.33 -4.80
C PHE A 95 -22.86 -10.22 -5.50
N ASP A 96 -24.15 -10.10 -5.16
CA ASP A 96 -25.21 -10.78 -5.90
C ASP A 96 -25.33 -10.24 -7.34
N ARG A 97 -25.40 -8.92 -7.50
CA ARG A 97 -25.63 -8.30 -8.81
C ARG A 97 -24.45 -8.46 -9.77
N ASP A 98 -23.24 -8.15 -9.30
CA ASP A 98 -22.07 -8.01 -10.17
C ASP A 98 -21.29 -9.33 -10.30
N TRP A 99 -21.39 -10.21 -9.29
CA TRP A 99 -20.64 -11.47 -9.25
C TRP A 99 -21.52 -12.72 -9.17
N ARG A 100 -22.83 -12.58 -8.91
CA ARG A 100 -23.77 -13.70 -8.70
C ARG A 100 -23.27 -14.68 -7.64
N THR A 101 -22.76 -14.14 -6.54
CA THR A 101 -22.16 -14.93 -5.47
C THR A 101 -22.68 -14.47 -4.12
N ASP A 102 -22.90 -15.43 -3.22
CA ASP A 102 -23.14 -15.14 -1.81
C ASP A 102 -21.80 -14.91 -1.11
N VAL A 103 -21.74 -13.87 -0.27
CA VAL A 103 -20.58 -13.47 0.52
C VAL A 103 -20.93 -13.33 2.01
N SER A 104 -22.08 -13.83 2.44
CA SER A 104 -22.58 -13.70 3.81
C SER A 104 -21.62 -14.26 4.88
N ASP A 105 -20.82 -15.26 4.52
CA ASP A 105 -19.79 -15.86 5.40
C ASP A 105 -18.47 -15.07 5.43
N ILE A 106 -18.31 -14.08 4.55
CA ILE A 106 -17.12 -13.22 4.52
C ILE A 106 -17.41 -11.98 5.37
N PRO A 107 -16.55 -11.63 6.34
CA PRO A 107 -16.79 -10.51 7.25
C PRO A 107 -16.47 -9.16 6.59
N PHE A 108 -17.09 -8.88 5.45
CA PHE A 108 -17.00 -7.59 4.80
C PHE A 108 -17.64 -6.49 5.67
N PRO A 109 -17.09 -5.27 5.64
CA PRO A 109 -17.84 -4.11 6.07
C PRO A 109 -19.11 -3.95 5.22
N ASN A 110 -20.16 -3.36 5.77
CA ASN A 110 -21.32 -2.89 5.00
C ASN A 110 -21.53 -1.39 5.27
N PRO A 111 -21.36 -0.50 4.27
CA PRO A 111 -21.06 -0.80 2.86
C PRO A 111 -19.65 -1.33 2.63
N VAL A 112 -19.48 -2.18 1.62
CA VAL A 112 -18.17 -2.66 1.17
C VAL A 112 -17.46 -1.54 0.42
N THR A 113 -16.14 -1.43 0.59
CA THR A 113 -15.30 -0.55 -0.24
C THR A 113 -14.73 -1.35 -1.39
N ILE A 114 -14.96 -0.87 -2.62
CA ILE A 114 -14.44 -1.44 -3.85
C ILE A 114 -13.28 -0.56 -4.29
N ILE A 115 -12.14 -1.17 -4.63
CA ILE A 115 -10.96 -0.46 -5.10
C ILE A 115 -10.55 -0.99 -6.45
N GLU A 116 -10.68 -0.15 -7.47
CA GLU A 116 -10.32 -0.48 -8.85
C GLU A 116 -8.84 -0.16 -9.10
N THR A 117 -8.06 -1.18 -9.43
CA THR A 117 -6.62 -0.99 -9.76
C THR A 117 -6.39 -0.73 -11.25
N GLY A 118 -7.41 -0.96 -12.09
CA GLY A 118 -7.32 -1.02 -13.56
C GLY A 118 -7.08 -2.43 -14.10
N CYS A 119 -6.72 -3.40 -13.24
CA CYS A 119 -6.49 -4.78 -13.63
C CYS A 119 -7.28 -5.80 -12.81
N ASP A 120 -7.35 -5.56 -11.52
CA ASP A 120 -8.06 -6.37 -10.54
C ASP A 120 -8.83 -5.47 -9.57
N LEU A 121 -9.77 -6.07 -8.84
CA LEU A 121 -10.53 -5.40 -7.80
C LEU A 121 -10.01 -5.81 -6.41
N LEU A 122 -9.86 -4.83 -5.53
CA LEU A 122 -9.44 -5.05 -4.14
C LEU A 122 -10.57 -4.67 -3.19
N TYR A 123 -10.74 -5.48 -2.16
CA TYR A 123 -11.74 -5.28 -1.13
C TYR A 123 -11.08 -5.35 0.24
N PRO A 124 -10.94 -4.22 0.95
CA PRO A 124 -10.58 -4.22 2.36
C PRO A 124 -11.64 -4.95 3.19
N ILE A 125 -11.31 -6.16 3.65
CA ILE A 125 -12.21 -6.96 4.51
C ILE A 125 -12.10 -6.48 5.96
N ARG A 126 -10.86 -6.37 6.45
CA ARG A 126 -10.54 -5.90 7.80
C ARG A 126 -9.09 -5.44 7.84
N LYS A 127 -8.65 -4.87 8.97
CA LYS A 127 -7.26 -4.44 9.13
C LYS A 127 -6.30 -5.58 8.79
N ASP A 128 -5.32 -5.28 7.93
CA ASP A 128 -4.28 -6.22 7.46
C ASP A 128 -4.80 -7.42 6.63
N HIS A 129 -6.07 -7.40 6.17
CA HIS A 129 -6.66 -8.40 5.28
C HIS A 129 -7.35 -7.75 4.07
N LEU A 130 -7.00 -8.20 2.88
CA LEU A 130 -7.64 -7.85 1.62
C LEU A 130 -8.24 -9.09 0.97
N MET A 131 -9.31 -8.90 0.21
CA MET A 131 -9.67 -9.81 -0.86
C MET A 131 -9.21 -9.22 -2.18
N ILE A 132 -8.55 -10.03 -3.01
CA ILE A 132 -8.22 -9.71 -4.40
C ILE A 132 -9.17 -10.52 -5.27
N ALA A 133 -9.96 -9.84 -6.10
CA ALA A 133 -10.76 -10.47 -7.13
C ALA A 133 -10.01 -10.43 -8.47
N ASP A 134 -9.70 -11.61 -8.99
CA ASP A 134 -8.92 -11.82 -10.21
C ASP A 134 -9.62 -12.83 -11.10
N ASP A 135 -10.11 -12.38 -12.26
CA ASP A 135 -10.76 -13.24 -13.27
C ASP A 135 -11.92 -14.08 -12.70
N GLY A 136 -12.71 -13.45 -11.81
CA GLY A 136 -13.84 -14.10 -11.14
C GLY A 136 -13.45 -14.93 -9.92
N ASP A 137 -12.17 -15.14 -9.63
CA ASP A 137 -11.72 -15.83 -8.41
C ASP A 137 -11.41 -14.85 -7.29
N PHE A 138 -11.73 -15.25 -6.05
CA PHE A 138 -11.52 -14.45 -4.85
C PHE A 138 -10.46 -15.05 -3.95
N PHE A 139 -9.42 -14.26 -3.65
CA PHE A 139 -8.31 -14.67 -2.81
C PHE A 139 -8.18 -13.81 -1.57
N GLU A 140 -8.05 -14.42 -0.39
CA GLU A 140 -7.65 -13.71 0.81
C GLU A 140 -6.15 -13.44 0.78
N ALA A 141 -5.78 -12.19 1.05
CA ALA A 141 -4.41 -11.73 1.14
C ALA A 141 -4.16 -11.06 2.50
N VAL A 142 -3.10 -11.47 3.19
CA VAL A 142 -2.71 -10.93 4.49
C VAL A 142 -1.46 -10.08 4.38
N ARG A 143 -1.48 -8.90 5.00
CA ARG A 143 -0.36 -7.95 4.96
C ARG A 143 0.88 -8.53 5.63
N ILE A 144 2.02 -8.46 4.94
CA ILE A 144 3.32 -8.76 5.54
C ILE A 144 3.82 -7.54 6.30
N LYS A 145 3.90 -7.66 7.62
CA LYS A 145 4.57 -6.67 8.48
C LYS A 145 6.07 -6.86 8.35
N THR A 146 6.75 -5.94 7.68
CA THR A 146 8.21 -5.86 7.76
C THR A 146 8.59 -5.47 9.18
N THR A 147 8.94 -6.44 10.02
CA THR A 147 9.66 -6.19 11.26
C THR A 147 11.05 -5.70 10.87
N SER A 148 11.28 -4.39 10.94
CA SER A 148 12.64 -3.83 10.90
C SER A 148 13.43 -4.49 12.02
N LYS A 149 14.30 -5.47 11.68
CA LYS A 149 15.34 -5.92 12.59
C LYS A 149 16.21 -4.70 12.88
N LYS A 150 16.03 -4.10 14.07
CA LYS A 150 17.00 -3.15 14.63
C LYS A 150 18.34 -3.89 14.67
N THR A 151 19.24 -3.54 13.77
CA THR A 151 20.64 -3.97 13.85
C THR A 151 21.19 -3.44 15.16
N VAL A 152 21.24 -4.28 16.19
CA VAL A 152 21.95 -3.98 17.43
C VAL A 152 23.43 -4.03 17.10
N THR A 153 24.00 -2.86 16.79
CA THR A 153 25.45 -2.67 16.70
C THR A 153 26.05 -2.96 18.06
N ARG A 154 26.48 -4.20 18.27
CA ARG A 154 27.20 -4.64 19.46
C ARG A 154 28.59 -4.01 19.39
N ARG A 155 28.76 -2.81 19.97
CA ARG A 155 30.10 -2.24 20.20
C ARG A 155 30.87 -3.23 21.08
N ARG A 156 31.82 -3.96 20.49
CA ARG A 156 32.85 -4.68 21.26
C ARG A 156 33.67 -3.61 21.98
N ALA A 157 33.53 -3.52 23.29
CA ALA A 157 34.50 -2.82 24.11
C ALA A 157 35.85 -3.53 23.97
N MET A 158 36.86 -2.76 23.54
CA MET A 158 38.24 -3.18 23.39
C MET A 158 38.80 -3.38 24.80
N VAL A 159 38.97 -4.65 25.20
CA VAL A 159 39.69 -5.02 26.43
C VAL A 159 41.17 -4.79 26.17
N THR A 160 41.72 -3.72 26.75
CA THR A 160 43.17 -3.47 26.76
C THR A 160 43.79 -4.29 27.88
N ASN A 161 44.40 -5.44 27.56
CA ASN A 161 45.26 -6.17 28.48
C ASN A 161 46.53 -5.35 28.73
N ARG A 162 46.74 -4.92 29.98
CA ARG A 162 48.06 -4.45 30.45
C ARG A 162 48.96 -5.66 30.68
N VAL A 163 50.09 -5.68 29.98
CA VAL A 163 51.20 -6.60 30.16
C VAL A 163 51.86 -6.30 31.51
N GLY A 164 51.97 -7.31 32.37
CA GLY A 164 52.75 -7.25 33.60
C GLY A 164 54.25 -7.30 33.31
N THR A 165 55.00 -6.42 33.97
CA THR A 165 56.46 -6.40 33.97
C THR A 165 56.99 -7.51 34.90
N PRO A 166 58.00 -8.29 34.49
CA PRO A 166 58.70 -9.18 35.41
C PRO A 166 59.86 -8.40 36.08
N THR A 167 59.85 -8.32 37.41
CA THR A 167 61.05 -7.94 38.17
C THR A 167 61.70 -9.23 38.64
N GLY A 168 62.90 -9.49 38.13
CA GLY A 168 63.82 -10.49 38.66
C GLY A 168 64.95 -9.81 39.44
N ALA A 169 65.60 -10.62 40.28
CA ALA A 169 66.68 -10.36 41.25
C ALA A 169 66.22 -9.93 42.65
#